data_AF-B0SRA4-F1
#
_entry.id   AF-B0SRA4-F1
#
_cell.length_a   1.000
_cell.length_b   1.000
_cell.length_c   1.000
_cell.angle_alpha   90.00
_cell.angle_beta   90.00
_cell.angle_gamma   90.00
#
_symmetry.space_group_name_H-M   'P 1'
#
loop_
_entity.id
_entity.type
_entity.pdbx_description
1 polymer ?
#
loop_
_entity_poly.entity_id
_entity_poly.type
_entity_poly.pdbx_seq_one_letter_code
_entity_poly.pdbx_strand_id
1 'polypeptide(L)'
;MQYRPDAKELLSAIQDFMMKELLPKLEGDDILSYKTLVSWNMLGVIAREFDSTEYTNTWLDILASKLSISELEKKYSIDTFRNLSKKERYQILYEWNQDLARAIRETSVHSQMNKTHSNDHSTKLDINPKGNVWTLVKSQLKENLSVSNPRFQT
;
A
#
# COMPACT_ATOMS: atom_id res chain seq x y z
N MET A 1 -19.06 9.78 30.30
CA MET A 1 -18.37 9.55 29.02
C MET A 1 -17.31 8.49 29.26
N GLN A 2 -17.42 7.32 28.63
CA GLN A 2 -16.37 6.29 28.72
C GLN A 2 -15.25 6.70 27.77
N TYR A 3 -14.07 6.97 28.32
CA TYR A 3 -12.88 7.22 27.53
C TYR A 3 -12.56 5.95 26.73
N ARG A 4 -12.56 6.05 25.41
CA ARG A 4 -12.14 4.96 24.53
C ARG A 4 -10.69 5.25 24.15
N PRO A 5 -9.73 4.43 24.60
CA PRO A 5 -8.33 4.69 24.32
C PRO A 5 -8.06 4.62 22.82
N ASP A 6 -7.19 5.50 22.35
CA ASP A 6 -6.77 5.52 20.95
C ASP A 6 -5.76 4.39 20.67
N ALA A 7 -5.62 4.00 19.40
CA ALA A 7 -4.76 2.89 18.98
C ALA A 7 -3.31 3.08 19.47
N LYS A 8 -2.79 4.30 19.45
CA LYS A 8 -1.45 4.63 19.95
C LYS A 8 -1.31 4.42 21.46
N GLU A 9 -2.34 4.76 22.22
CA GLU A 9 -2.38 4.57 23.68
C GLU A 9 -2.44 3.07 24.02
N LEU A 10 -3.20 2.29 23.26
CA LEU A 10 -3.26 0.84 23.40
C LEU A 10 -1.89 0.20 23.13
N LEU A 11 -1.22 0.58 22.04
CA LEU A 11 0.11 0.07 21.71
C LEU A 11 1.14 0.43 22.79
N SER A 12 1.09 1.66 23.31
CA SER A 12 1.98 2.13 24.39
C SER A 12 1.74 1.37 25.70
N ALA A 13 0.48 1.10 26.05
CA ALA A 13 0.14 0.32 27.24
C ALA A 13 0.63 -1.14 27.14
N ILE A 14 0.55 -1.75 25.96
CA ILE A 14 1.09 -3.09 25.71
C ILE A 14 2.62 -3.08 25.83
N GLN A 15 3.29 -2.07 25.27
CA GLN A 15 4.74 -1.93 25.42
C GLN A 15 5.18 -1.85 26.88
N ASP A 16 4.46 -1.06 27.68
CA ASP A 16 4.73 -0.91 29.10
C ASP A 16 4.54 -2.23 29.85
N PHE A 17 3.46 -2.96 29.57
CA PHE A 17 3.24 -4.30 30.12
C PHE A 17 4.39 -5.25 29.78
N MET A 18 4.84 -5.24 28.52
CA MET A 18 5.91 -6.13 28.05
C MET A 18 7.22 -5.89 28.81
N MET A 19 7.58 -4.64 29.07
CA MET A 19 8.84 -4.32 29.76
C MET A 19 8.74 -4.42 31.28
N LYS A 20 7.63 -3.96 31.86
CA LYS A 20 7.49 -3.82 33.32
C LYS A 20 6.99 -5.08 33.99
N GLU A 21 6.16 -5.87 33.30
CA GLU A 21 5.50 -7.04 33.90
C GLU A 21 5.91 -8.36 33.26
N LEU A 22 6.05 -8.41 31.93
CA LEU A 22 6.32 -9.66 31.22
C LEU A 22 7.81 -10.01 31.26
N LEU A 23 8.69 -9.10 30.82
CA LEU A 23 10.13 -9.36 30.70
C LEU A 23 10.77 -9.85 32.01
N PRO A 24 10.48 -9.27 33.21
CA PRO A 24 11.06 -9.77 34.46
C PRO A 24 10.61 -11.20 34.81
N LYS A 25 9.45 -11.65 34.32
CA LYS A 25 8.95 -13.03 34.53
C LYS A 25 9.55 -14.04 33.56
N LEU A 26 10.27 -13.57 32.55
CA LEU A 26 10.96 -14.39 31.55
C LEU A 26 12.45 -14.59 31.89
N GLU A 27 12.91 -14.10 33.05
CA GLU A 27 14.27 -14.32 33.54
C GLU A 27 14.56 -15.83 33.64
N GLY A 28 15.44 -16.31 32.75
CA GLY A 28 15.80 -17.73 32.62
C GLY A 28 15.45 -18.36 31.27
N ASP A 29 14.63 -17.71 30.44
CA ASP A 29 14.41 -18.09 29.04
C ASP A 29 14.93 -16.98 28.12
N ASP A 30 16.20 -17.10 27.73
CA ASP A 30 16.90 -16.13 26.89
C ASP A 30 16.21 -15.93 25.53
N ILE A 31 15.65 -17.01 24.96
CA ILE A 31 15.01 -16.98 23.64
C ILE A 31 13.69 -16.19 23.72
N LEU A 32 12.89 -16.47 24.75
CA LEU A 32 11.61 -15.80 24.93
C LEU A 32 11.78 -14.34 25.39
N SER A 33 12.79 -14.06 26.20
CA SER A 33 13.19 -12.70 26.58
C SER A 33 13.61 -11.89 25.35
N TYR A 34 14.43 -12.47 24.47
CA TYR A 34 14.83 -11.83 23.21
C TYR A 34 13.63 -11.54 22.30
N LYS A 35 12.72 -12.51 22.10
CA LYS A 35 11.50 -12.30 21.31
C LYS A 35 10.61 -11.19 21.87
N THR A 36 10.54 -11.10 23.20
CA THR A 36 9.77 -10.06 23.91
C THR A 36 10.38 -8.68 23.66
N LEU A 37 11.70 -8.54 23.74
CA LEU A 37 12.40 -7.28 23.45
C LEU A 37 12.23 -6.84 21.98
N VAL A 38 12.35 -7.78 21.03
CA VAL A 38 12.12 -7.50 19.61
C VAL A 38 10.68 -7.03 19.38
N SER A 39 9.71 -7.74 19.94
CA SER A 39 8.30 -7.41 19.80
C SER A 39 7.96 -6.06 20.45
N TRP A 40 8.56 -5.74 21.61
CA TRP A 40 8.45 -4.43 22.25
C TRP A 40 8.99 -3.31 21.35
N ASN A 41 10.16 -3.50 20.75
CA ASN A 41 10.74 -2.53 19.81
C ASN A 41 9.82 -2.32 18.59
N MET A 42 9.29 -3.40 18.00
CA MET A 42 8.40 -3.33 16.84
C MET A 42 7.12 -2.55 17.16
N LEU A 43 6.51 -2.79 18.32
CA LEU A 43 5.34 -2.04 18.76
C LEU A 43 5.63 -0.54 18.88
N GLY A 44 6.84 -0.16 19.32
CA GLY A 44 7.24 1.24 19.46
C GLY A 44 7.54 1.94 18.15
N VAL A 45 7.96 1.18 17.13
CA VAL A 45 8.06 1.68 15.75
C VAL A 45 6.65 1.90 15.20
N ILE A 46 5.78 0.89 15.29
CA ILE A 46 4.39 0.97 14.81
C ILE A 46 3.63 2.13 15.48
N ALA A 47 3.78 2.31 16.80
CA ALA A 47 3.12 3.39 17.54
C ALA A 47 3.61 4.79 17.12
N ARG A 48 4.86 4.93 16.67
CA ARG A 48 5.40 6.19 16.12
C ARG A 48 4.94 6.44 14.68
N GLU A 49 4.85 5.38 13.90
CA GLU A 49 4.41 5.44 12.50
C GLU A 49 2.89 5.61 12.37
N PHE A 50 2.12 5.33 13.43
CA PHE A 50 0.66 5.43 13.41
C PHE A 50 0.14 6.85 13.10
N ASP A 51 0.88 7.88 13.51
CA ASP A 51 0.58 9.31 13.23
C ASP A 51 1.41 9.89 12.08
N SER A 52 2.10 9.04 11.31
CA SER A 52 2.84 9.47 10.13
C SER A 52 1.85 10.02 9.09
N THR A 53 1.64 11.33 9.17
CA THR A 53 0.85 12.12 8.23
C THR A 53 1.28 11.91 6.78
N GLU A 54 2.53 11.51 6.55
CA GLU A 54 3.09 11.18 5.24
C GLU A 54 2.33 10.04 4.54
N TYR A 55 1.96 8.97 5.26
CA TYR A 55 1.19 7.86 4.66
C TYR A 55 -0.27 8.24 4.40
N THR A 56 -0.88 8.98 5.33
CA THR A 56 -2.26 9.44 5.20
C THR A 56 -2.39 10.44 4.05
N ASN A 57 -1.41 11.35 3.90
CA ASN A 57 -1.33 12.29 2.79
C ASN A 57 -1.06 11.56 1.48
N THR A 58 -0.16 10.58 1.44
CA THR A 58 0.08 9.77 0.23
C THR A 58 -1.18 9.04 -0.24
N TRP A 59 -1.96 8.47 0.70
CA TRP A 59 -3.22 7.82 0.35
C TRP A 59 -4.27 8.81 -0.17
N LEU A 60 -4.39 9.97 0.49
CA LEU A 60 -5.28 11.04 0.04
C LEU A 60 -4.84 11.60 -1.33
N ASP A 61 -3.54 11.73 -1.57
CA ASP A 61 -2.96 12.18 -2.83
C ASP A 61 -3.21 11.14 -3.93
N ILE A 62 -3.07 9.83 -3.65
CA ILE A 62 -3.41 8.76 -4.60
C ILE A 62 -4.89 8.82 -4.97
N LEU A 63 -5.78 8.96 -3.99
CA LEU A 63 -7.23 9.07 -4.22
C LEU A 63 -7.59 10.36 -4.98
N ALA A 64 -6.94 11.48 -4.65
CA ALA A 64 -7.14 12.77 -5.30
C ALA A 64 -6.56 12.82 -6.72
N SER A 65 -5.52 12.02 -6.99
CA SER A 65 -4.84 11.98 -8.29
C SER A 65 -5.71 11.44 -9.42
N LYS A 66 -6.93 10.95 -9.14
CA LYS A 66 -7.89 10.41 -10.13
C LYS A 66 -7.17 9.54 -11.15
N LEU A 67 -6.27 8.68 -10.66
CA LEU A 67 -5.48 7.79 -11.47
C LEU A 67 -6.43 6.72 -12.00
N SER A 68 -7.15 7.05 -13.07
CA SER A 68 -8.02 6.10 -13.75
C SER A 68 -7.12 5.05 -14.35
N ILE A 69 -7.07 3.88 -13.72
CA ILE A 69 -6.18 2.78 -14.13
C ILE A 69 -6.64 2.28 -15.51
N SER A 70 -7.89 2.51 -15.87
CA SER A 70 -8.40 2.20 -17.20
C SER A 70 -9.67 2.99 -17.50
N GLU A 71 -9.93 3.22 -18.80
CA GLU A 71 -11.24 3.65 -19.30
C GLU A 71 -12.36 2.66 -18.91
N LEU A 72 -12.01 1.42 -18.52
CA LEU A 72 -12.93 0.43 -17.96
C LEU A 72 -13.61 0.90 -16.67
N GLU A 73 -12.94 1.73 -15.85
CA GLU A 73 -13.53 2.30 -14.63
C GLU A 73 -14.70 3.24 -14.93
N LYS A 74 -14.76 3.82 -16.13
CA LYS A 74 -15.90 4.66 -16.56
C LYS A 74 -17.12 3.83 -16.98
N LYS A 75 -16.96 2.52 -17.18
CA LYS A 75 -18.00 1.64 -17.72
C LYS A 75 -19.02 1.19 -16.67
N TYR A 76 -18.69 1.29 -15.39
CA TYR A 76 -19.61 1.01 -14.28
C TYR A 76 -19.52 2.07 -13.18
N SER A 77 -20.68 2.55 -12.73
CA SER A 77 -20.74 3.34 -11.50
C SER A 77 -20.48 2.44 -10.29
N ILE A 78 -19.75 2.98 -9.30
CA ILE A 78 -19.42 2.26 -8.06
C ILE A 78 -20.68 1.82 -7.31
N ASP A 79 -21.75 2.60 -7.40
CA ASP A 79 -23.03 2.35 -6.73
C ASP A 79 -23.75 1.14 -7.35
N THR A 80 -23.73 1.02 -8.67
CA THR A 80 -24.29 -0.15 -9.36
C THR A 80 -23.48 -1.40 -9.04
N PHE A 81 -22.14 -1.31 -9.01
CA PHE A 81 -21.28 -2.46 -8.70
C PHE A 81 -21.48 -3.01 -7.28
N ARG A 82 -21.72 -2.13 -6.29
CA ARG A 82 -21.98 -2.53 -4.89
C ARG A 82 -23.28 -3.31 -4.71
N ASN A 83 -24.29 -3.00 -5.53
CA ASN A 83 -25.61 -3.62 -5.45
C ASN A 83 -25.69 -5.00 -6.13
N LEU A 84 -24.62 -5.46 -6.78
CA LEU A 84 -24.58 -6.75 -7.45
C LEU A 84 -24.36 -7.91 -6.49
N SER A 85 -24.86 -9.08 -6.87
CA SER A 85 -24.57 -10.32 -6.16
C SER A 85 -23.06 -10.66 -6.19
N LYS A 86 -22.61 -11.51 -5.28
CA LYS A 86 -21.20 -11.94 -5.22
C LYS A 86 -20.75 -12.60 -6.53
N LYS A 87 -21.62 -13.36 -7.18
CA LYS A 87 -21.33 -14.06 -8.45
C LYS A 87 -21.15 -13.07 -9.60
N GLU A 88 -22.02 -12.07 -9.70
CA GLU A 88 -21.96 -11.02 -10.72
C GLU A 88 -20.72 -10.14 -10.53
N ARG A 89 -20.41 -9.75 -9.29
CA ARG A 89 -19.18 -9.00 -8.98
C ARG A 89 -17.93 -9.76 -9.40
N TYR A 90 -17.88 -11.06 -9.11
CA TYR A 90 -16.73 -11.89 -9.51
C TYR A 90 -16.60 -11.96 -11.03
N GLN A 91 -17.72 -12.15 -11.75
CA GLN A 91 -17.73 -12.21 -13.21
C GLN A 91 -17.23 -10.91 -13.83
N ILE A 92 -17.72 -9.76 -13.36
CA ILE A 92 -17.30 -8.44 -13.85
C ILE A 92 -15.81 -8.21 -13.57
N LEU A 93 -15.33 -8.51 -12.36
CA LEU A 93 -13.91 -8.37 -12.02
C LEU A 93 -13.03 -9.29 -12.87
N TYR A 94 -13.50 -10.51 -13.16
CA TYR A 94 -12.80 -11.45 -14.01
C TYR A 94 -12.67 -10.92 -15.44
N GLU A 95 -13.76 -10.43 -16.02
CA GLU A 95 -13.77 -9.80 -17.35
C GLU A 95 -12.90 -8.54 -17.39
N TRP A 96 -12.97 -7.69 -16.37
CA TRP A 96 -12.13 -6.50 -16.25
C TRP A 96 -10.65 -6.83 -16.19
N ASN A 97 -10.28 -7.86 -15.42
CA ASN A 97 -8.89 -8.31 -15.36
C ASN A 97 -8.42 -8.84 -16.71
N GLN A 98 -9.27 -9.56 -17.44
CA GLN A 98 -8.91 -10.02 -18.80
C GLN A 98 -8.73 -8.86 -19.77
N ASP A 99 -9.65 -7.89 -19.77
CA ASP A 99 -9.61 -6.74 -20.65
C ASP A 99 -8.43 -5.81 -20.31
N LEU A 100 -8.17 -5.57 -19.04
CA LEU A 100 -6.99 -4.81 -18.58
C LEU A 100 -5.69 -5.52 -18.99
N ALA A 101 -5.60 -6.84 -18.77
CA ALA A 101 -4.44 -7.61 -19.18
C ALA A 101 -4.26 -7.63 -20.71
N ARG A 102 -5.35 -7.59 -21.48
CA ARG A 102 -5.29 -7.45 -22.94
C ARG A 102 -4.79 -6.05 -23.32
N ALA A 103 -5.35 -4.99 -22.74
CA ALA A 103 -4.95 -3.61 -22.98
C ALA A 103 -3.46 -3.38 -22.66
N ILE A 104 -2.96 -3.89 -21.52
CA ILE A 104 -1.54 -3.82 -21.13
C ILE A 104 -0.64 -4.55 -22.15
N ARG A 105 -1.06 -5.73 -22.62
CA ARG A 105 -0.31 -6.49 -23.62
C ARG A 105 -0.30 -5.81 -24.99
N GLU A 106 -1.42 -5.24 -25.42
CA GLU A 106 -1.52 -4.52 -26.69
C GLU A 106 -0.72 -3.21 -26.66
N THR A 107 -0.70 -2.51 -25.52
CA THR A 107 0.12 -1.32 -25.33
C THR A 107 1.60 -1.62 -25.14
N SER A 108 1.98 -2.75 -24.54
CA SER A 108 3.39 -3.17 -24.47
C SER A 108 3.93 -3.58 -25.85
N VAL A 109 3.10 -4.20 -26.68
CA VAL A 109 3.42 -4.49 -28.09
C VAL A 109 3.49 -3.19 -28.92
N HIS A 110 2.55 -2.25 -28.73
CA HIS A 110 2.59 -0.94 -29.40
C HIS A 110 3.75 -0.03 -28.95
N SER A 111 4.20 -0.11 -27.69
CA SER A 111 5.35 0.68 -27.22
C SER A 111 6.68 0.18 -27.82
N GLN A 112 6.75 -1.08 -28.25
CA GLN A 112 7.87 -1.62 -29.03
C GLN A 112 7.82 -1.18 -30.51
N MET A 113 6.63 -0.99 -31.09
CA MET A 113 6.44 -0.56 -32.48
C MET A 113 6.52 0.97 -32.69
N ASN A 114 6.03 1.78 -31.75
CA ASN A 114 5.90 3.25 -31.90
C ASN A 114 7.02 4.04 -31.20
N LYS A 115 8.29 3.72 -31.48
CA LYS A 115 9.40 4.69 -31.28
C LYS A 115 9.44 5.79 -32.36
N THR A 116 8.55 5.74 -33.34
CA THR A 116 8.45 6.70 -34.43
C THR A 116 7.03 7.26 -34.48
N HIS A 117 6.87 8.49 -33.98
CA HIS A 117 5.67 9.34 -34.07
C HIS A 117 4.46 8.84 -33.26
N SER A 118 3.66 9.64 -32.57
CA SER A 118 3.48 11.09 -32.48
C SER A 118 2.55 11.36 -31.28
N ASN A 119 2.51 12.63 -30.86
CA ASN A 119 1.55 13.24 -29.95
C ASN A 119 0.12 12.69 -30.12
N ASP A 120 -0.47 12.16 -29.05
CA ASP A 120 -1.93 12.12 -28.94
C ASP A 120 -2.37 12.18 -27.48
N HIS A 121 -3.29 13.11 -27.19
CA HIS A 121 -3.84 13.43 -25.86
C HIS A 121 -5.01 12.49 -25.53
N SER A 122 -4.74 11.19 -25.47
CA SER A 122 -5.64 10.23 -24.79
C SER A 122 -4.98 9.80 -23.48
N THR A 123 -5.80 9.54 -22.46
CA THR A 123 -5.49 9.02 -21.13
C THR A 123 -4.76 7.67 -21.23
N LYS A 124 -3.51 7.73 -21.67
CA LYS A 124 -2.65 6.58 -21.89
C LYS A 124 -1.99 6.28 -20.55
N LEU A 125 -2.24 5.09 -20.02
CA LEU A 125 -1.45 4.51 -18.92
C LEU A 125 0.03 4.77 -19.24
N ASP A 126 0.71 5.52 -18.37
CA ASP A 126 2.13 5.81 -18.53
C ASP A 126 2.95 4.60 -18.08
N ILE A 127 2.99 3.60 -18.96
CA ILE A 127 3.71 2.32 -18.78
C ILE A 127 5.20 2.44 -19.11
N ASN A 128 5.67 3.66 -19.41
CA ASN A 128 7.07 3.88 -19.69
C ASN A 128 7.87 3.59 -18.40
N PRO A 129 8.99 2.84 -18.45
CA PRO A 129 9.84 2.63 -17.27
C PRO A 129 10.47 3.93 -16.70
N LYS A 130 10.25 5.08 -17.34
CA LYS A 130 10.55 6.43 -16.81
C LYS A 130 9.29 7.28 -16.60
N GLY A 131 8.11 6.66 -16.66
CA GLY A 131 6.83 7.32 -16.51
C GLY A 131 6.56 7.77 -15.08
N ASN A 132 5.58 8.64 -14.92
CA ASN A 132 5.23 9.22 -13.63
C ASN A 132 4.76 8.14 -12.63
N VAL A 133 3.97 7.17 -13.11
CA VAL A 133 3.51 6.03 -12.30
C VAL A 133 4.70 5.17 -11.86
N TRP A 134 5.63 4.88 -12.76
CA TRP A 134 6.79 4.04 -12.44
C TRP A 134 7.77 4.72 -11.48
N THR A 135 7.89 6.06 -11.59
CA THR A 135 8.68 6.86 -10.67
C THR A 135 8.09 6.85 -9.28
N LEU A 136 6.76 6.98 -9.16
CA LEU A 136 6.04 6.88 -7.89
C LEU A 136 6.16 5.49 -7.24
N VAL A 137 5.99 4.43 -8.02
CA VAL A 137 6.17 3.05 -7.53
C VAL A 137 7.62 2.83 -7.07
N LYS A 138 8.59 3.36 -7.80
CA LYS A 138 10.03 3.23 -7.46
C LYS A 138 10.39 4.03 -6.22
N SER A 139 9.84 5.23 -6.02
CA SER A 139 10.06 6.02 -4.80
C SER A 139 9.48 5.30 -3.59
N GLN A 140 8.23 4.81 -3.68
CA GLN A 140 7.58 4.08 -2.60
C GLN A 140 8.34 2.80 -2.23
N LEU A 141 8.85 2.06 -3.24
CA LEU A 141 9.65 0.87 -3.00
C LEU A 141 10.97 1.21 -2.30
N LYS A 142 11.66 2.28 -2.72
CA LYS A 142 12.90 2.73 -2.09
C LYS A 142 12.67 3.10 -0.63
N GLU A 143 11.60 3.82 -0.36
CA GLU A 143 11.21 4.26 0.98
C GLU A 143 10.89 3.07 1.89
N ASN A 144 10.02 2.14 1.46
CA ASN A 144 9.69 0.93 2.22
C ASN A 144 10.92 0.07 2.52
N LEU A 145 11.86 -0.03 1.57
CA LEU A 145 13.13 -0.74 1.76
C LEU A 145 14.06 -0.02 2.74
N SER A 146 14.06 1.31 2.76
CA SER A 146 14.87 2.10 3.69
C SER A 146 14.38 2.02 5.14
N VAL A 147 13.06 1.84 5.34
CA VAL A 147 12.44 1.60 6.65
C VAL A 147 12.68 0.16 7.12
N SER A 148 12.55 -0.81 6.20
CA SER A 148 12.66 -2.23 6.54
C SER A 148 14.11 -2.75 6.63
N ASN A 149 15.08 -2.04 6.03
CA ASN A 149 16.48 -2.46 5.97
C ASN A 149 17.47 -1.27 5.98
N PRO A 150 18.27 -1.10 7.04
CA PRO A 150 19.20 0.03 7.19
C PRO A 150 20.25 0.16 6.08
N ARG A 151 20.53 -0.92 5.33
CA ARG A 151 21.51 -0.91 4.22
C ARG A 151 21.08 -0.09 3.01
N PHE A 152 19.80 0.28 2.92
CA PHE A 152 19.26 1.05 1.80
C PHE A 152 19.07 2.55 2.11
N GLN A 153 19.63 3.04 3.22
CA GLN A 153 19.55 4.45 3.65
C GLN A 153 20.53 5.41 2.94
N THR A 154 21.24 4.97 1.89
CA THR A 154 22.07 5.82 1.02
C THR A 154 21.29 6.49 -0.11
#